data_AF-A0A401UGF4-F1
#
_entry.id   AF-A0A401UGF4-F1
#
_cell.length_a   1.000
_cell.length_b   1.000
_cell.length_c   1.000
_cell.angle_alpha   90.00
_cell.angle_beta   90.00
_cell.angle_gamma   90.00
#
_symmetry.space_group_name_H-M   'P 1'
#
loop_
_entity.id
_entity.type
_entity.pdbx_description
1 polymer ?
#
loop_
_entity_poly.entity_id
_entity_poly.type
_entity_poly.pdbx_seq_one_letter_code
_entity_poly.pdbx_strand_id
1 'polypeptide(L)'
;MRLFGPTHEEVWKMLSADIEAEFIVKDSVFKNYEVIKKFHDWIIVLDTYNSHSRNEPVYTRVYCVFLNKSGFKFKVFGGHFNNYFPNFFDMQDIKVNYDDLSDKFIVRSNSDVAIKRFLQNNTIRELINTQLDIVLEIVSEQVCQSPAKTESTISVKIPGIIKNNEVLKELFELIGESLLEIENINNEFENLQFNNFTHFDVIKNSVKNTIFESDSYTKLSKDIIDNVNKVIDNTIHHQSHIKDAGGRDLLVRKKITNKNGTNEISYTENGNKEIKK
;
A
#
# COMPACT_ATOMS: atom_id res chain seq x y z
N MET A 1 31.32 -51.42 -7.74
CA MET A 1 30.19 -50.79 -8.45
C MET A 1 29.06 -50.60 -7.44
N ARG A 2 28.67 -49.36 -7.11
CA ARG A 2 27.50 -49.13 -6.23
C ARG A 2 26.24 -49.42 -7.05
N LEU A 3 25.44 -50.40 -6.63
CA LEU A 3 24.24 -50.86 -7.34
C LEU A 3 23.04 -49.90 -7.19
N PHE A 4 23.16 -48.89 -6.32
CA PHE A 4 22.15 -47.88 -6.02
C PHE A 4 22.80 -46.50 -6.06
N GLY A 5 22.09 -45.50 -6.60
CA GLY A 5 22.52 -44.10 -6.59
C GLY A 5 22.73 -43.56 -5.16
N PRO A 6 23.24 -42.32 -5.01
CA PRO A 6 23.52 -41.75 -3.69
C PRO A 6 22.26 -41.74 -2.82
N THR A 7 22.45 -41.96 -1.53
CA THR A 7 21.36 -41.95 -0.56
C THR A 7 20.86 -40.52 -0.33
N HIS A 8 19.65 -40.39 0.25
CA HIS A 8 19.11 -39.08 0.67
C HIS A 8 20.11 -38.32 1.57
N GLU A 9 20.66 -39.01 2.58
CA GLU A 9 21.66 -38.46 3.50
C GLU A 9 22.93 -38.01 2.76
N GLU A 10 23.46 -38.83 1.85
CA GLU A 10 24.68 -38.49 1.10
C GLU A 10 24.47 -37.25 0.22
N VAL A 11 23.32 -37.13 -0.46
CA VAL A 11 23.04 -35.97 -1.31
C VAL A 11 22.87 -34.71 -0.47
N TRP A 12 22.12 -34.75 0.62
CA TRP A 12 21.85 -33.55 1.43
C TRP A 12 23.09 -33.09 2.21
N LYS A 13 23.97 -34.02 2.59
CA LYS A 13 25.27 -33.69 3.17
C LYS A 13 26.23 -33.08 2.14
N MET A 14 26.16 -33.53 0.88
CA MET A 14 26.90 -32.92 -0.21
C MET A 14 26.38 -31.49 -0.49
N LEU A 15 25.06 -31.32 -0.55
CA LEU A 15 24.43 -30.02 -0.69
C LEU A 15 24.90 -29.06 0.41
N SER A 16 24.85 -29.48 1.68
CA SER A 16 25.22 -28.61 2.80
C SER A 16 26.67 -28.13 2.68
N ALA A 17 27.58 -28.98 2.21
CA ALA A 17 28.96 -28.59 1.94
C ALA A 17 29.05 -27.58 0.78
N ASP A 18 28.34 -27.83 -0.33
CA ASP A 18 28.38 -26.97 -1.52
C ASP A 18 27.83 -25.57 -1.28
N ILE A 19 26.84 -25.42 -0.40
CA ILE A 19 26.17 -24.13 -0.13
C ILE A 19 26.60 -23.48 1.18
N GLU A 20 27.64 -24.01 1.84
CA GLU A 20 28.13 -23.56 3.14
C GLU A 20 27.03 -23.54 4.24
N ALA A 21 26.26 -24.61 4.32
CA ALA A 21 25.17 -24.82 5.26
C ALA A 21 25.47 -25.93 6.27
N GLU A 22 24.65 -25.99 7.32
CA GLU A 22 24.70 -27.03 8.34
C GLU A 22 23.79 -28.20 7.97
N PHE A 23 24.29 -29.43 8.10
CA PHE A 23 23.49 -30.65 7.97
C PHE A 23 23.13 -31.20 9.35
N ILE A 24 21.83 -31.34 9.61
CA ILE A 24 21.30 -31.77 10.90
C ILE A 24 20.61 -33.12 10.74
N VAL A 25 20.92 -34.04 11.65
CA VAL A 25 20.18 -35.30 11.82
C VAL A 25 19.17 -35.10 12.93
N LYS A 26 17.88 -35.26 12.64
CA LYS A 26 16.82 -35.16 13.65
C LYS A 26 16.63 -36.50 14.37
N ASP A 27 16.65 -36.45 15.70
CA ASP A 27 16.27 -37.57 16.55
C ASP A 27 14.74 -37.76 16.50
N SER A 28 14.28 -38.55 15.54
CA SER A 28 12.90 -38.99 15.43
C SER A 28 12.81 -40.51 15.20
N VAL A 29 11.62 -41.09 15.46
CA VAL A 29 11.34 -42.53 15.27
C VAL A 29 11.69 -43.01 13.85
N PHE A 30 11.69 -42.10 12.87
CA PHE A 30 12.28 -42.28 11.55
C PHE A 30 13.44 -41.29 11.38
N LYS A 31 14.54 -41.70 10.72
CA LYS A 31 15.65 -40.79 10.40
C LYS A 31 15.14 -39.68 9.46
N ASN A 32 15.18 -38.45 9.93
CA ASN A 32 14.93 -37.24 9.14
C ASN A 32 16.16 -36.35 9.16
N TYR A 33 16.32 -35.58 8.09
CA TYR A 33 17.46 -34.70 7.90
C TYR A 33 16.98 -33.28 7.62
N GLU A 34 17.80 -32.31 7.97
CA GLU A 34 17.62 -30.92 7.57
C GLU A 34 18.93 -30.34 7.06
N VAL A 35 18.82 -29.35 6.16
CA VAL A 35 19.93 -28.48 5.81
C VAL A 35 19.55 -27.05 6.16
N ILE A 36 20.36 -26.39 6.99
CA ILE A 36 20.10 -25.04 7.49
C ILE A 36 21.17 -24.10 6.94
N LYS A 37 20.75 -23.10 6.16
CA LYS A 37 21.61 -22.05 5.61
C LYS A 37 21.24 -20.70 6.21
N LYS A 38 22.25 -19.99 6.73
CA LYS A 38 22.10 -18.57 7.03
C LYS A 38 22.27 -17.77 5.73
N PHE A 39 21.30 -16.89 5.44
CA PHE A 39 21.33 -16.02 4.27
C PHE A 39 20.88 -14.62 4.70
N HIS A 40 21.80 -13.65 4.71
CA HIS A 40 21.58 -12.34 5.32
C HIS A 40 21.11 -12.51 6.79
N ASP A 41 19.96 -11.93 7.14
CA ASP A 41 19.32 -12.04 8.46
C ASP A 41 18.33 -13.20 8.55
N TRP A 42 18.20 -14.00 7.48
CA TRP A 42 17.26 -15.11 7.39
C TRP A 42 17.93 -16.46 7.61
N ILE A 43 17.10 -17.40 8.07
CA ILE A 43 17.44 -18.82 8.16
C ILE A 43 16.58 -19.57 7.15
N ILE A 44 17.23 -20.16 6.15
CA ILE A 44 16.59 -20.99 5.13
C ILE A 44 16.80 -22.44 5.52
N VAL A 45 15.71 -23.20 5.56
CA VAL A 45 15.68 -24.60 6.00
C VAL A 45 15.17 -25.48 4.87
N LEU A 46 15.90 -26.56 4.58
CA LEU A 46 15.46 -27.67 3.75
C LEU A 46 15.03 -28.83 4.66
N ASP A 47 13.82 -29.35 4.45
CA ASP A 47 13.28 -30.50 5.18
C ASP A 47 12.44 -31.45 4.31
N THR A 48 12.11 -32.61 4.89
CA THR A 48 11.12 -33.53 4.33
C THR A 48 9.77 -33.23 4.97
N TYR A 49 8.85 -32.65 4.19
CA TYR A 49 7.54 -32.22 4.68
C TYR A 49 6.47 -33.27 4.39
N ASN A 50 5.70 -33.63 5.43
CA ASN A 50 4.50 -34.45 5.32
C ASN A 50 3.33 -33.61 5.83
N SER A 51 2.32 -33.38 4.97
CA SER A 51 1.15 -32.57 5.36
C SER A 51 0.17 -33.32 6.28
N HIS A 52 0.47 -34.59 6.63
CA HIS A 52 -0.37 -35.48 7.43
C HIS A 52 -1.75 -35.78 6.81
N SER A 53 -2.02 -35.29 5.60
CA SER A 53 -3.17 -35.65 4.78
C SER A 53 -2.89 -36.97 4.09
N ARG A 54 -3.81 -37.93 4.18
CA ARG A 54 -3.63 -39.27 3.56
C ARG A 54 -3.47 -39.24 2.04
N ASN A 55 -3.90 -38.15 1.41
CA ASN A 55 -3.96 -38.02 -0.05
C ASN A 55 -2.84 -37.13 -0.61
N GLU A 56 -1.95 -36.61 0.24
CA GLU A 56 -0.85 -35.77 -0.21
C GLU A 56 0.48 -36.53 -0.14
N PRO A 57 1.33 -36.43 -1.16
CA PRO A 57 2.65 -37.03 -1.13
C PRO A 57 3.55 -36.37 -0.07
N VAL A 58 4.64 -37.06 0.25
CA VAL A 58 5.77 -36.43 0.96
C VAL A 58 6.43 -35.43 0.01
N TYR A 59 6.88 -34.30 0.54
CA TYR A 59 7.53 -33.25 -0.23
C TYR A 59 8.96 -33.00 0.26
N THR A 60 9.82 -32.62 -0.67
CA THR A 60 11.04 -31.87 -0.35
C THR A 60 10.66 -30.41 -0.28
N ARG A 61 10.94 -29.75 0.85
CA ARG A 61 10.54 -28.36 1.07
C ARG A 61 11.74 -27.53 1.49
N VAL A 62 11.93 -26.39 0.82
CA VAL A 62 12.82 -25.33 1.30
C VAL A 62 11.95 -24.17 1.75
N TYR A 63 12.18 -23.64 2.94
CA TYR A 63 11.36 -22.57 3.50
C TYR A 63 12.17 -21.60 4.35
N CYS A 64 11.58 -20.42 4.55
CA CYS A 64 12.11 -19.40 5.43
C CYS A 64 10.95 -18.66 6.11
N VAL A 65 11.07 -18.45 7.43
CA VAL A 65 10.18 -17.57 8.18
C VAL A 65 10.74 -16.15 8.11
N PHE A 66 9.90 -15.18 7.75
CA PHE A 66 10.30 -13.79 7.60
C PHE A 66 9.19 -12.84 8.07
N LEU A 67 9.57 -11.59 8.31
CA LEU A 67 8.65 -10.53 8.68
C LEU A 67 7.90 -10.00 7.45
N ASN A 68 6.63 -10.36 7.30
CA ASN A 68 5.82 -9.92 6.16
C ASN A 68 5.11 -8.60 6.45
N LYS A 69 5.79 -7.48 6.19
CA LYS A 69 5.29 -6.14 6.52
C LYS A 69 4.04 -5.74 5.71
N SER A 70 3.97 -6.14 4.44
CA SER A 70 2.88 -5.79 3.52
C SER A 70 1.68 -6.73 3.61
N GLY A 71 1.82 -7.88 4.27
CA GLY A 71 0.82 -8.95 4.21
C GLY A 71 0.69 -9.55 2.82
N PHE A 72 1.74 -9.46 1.99
CA PHE A 72 1.76 -10.02 0.65
C PHE A 72 1.64 -11.55 0.72
N LYS A 73 0.68 -12.11 -0.02
CA LYS A 73 0.44 -13.55 -0.12
C LYS A 73 0.33 -13.94 -1.58
N PHE A 74 0.96 -15.03 -1.93
CA PHE A 74 0.82 -15.61 -3.25
C PHE A 74 1.08 -17.10 -3.24
N LYS A 75 0.68 -17.72 -4.34
CA LYS A 75 0.97 -19.11 -4.67
C LYS A 75 1.18 -19.23 -6.17
N VAL A 76 2.34 -19.75 -6.56
CA VAL A 76 2.68 -20.15 -7.93
C VAL A 76 2.83 -21.66 -7.92
N PHE A 77 2.08 -22.35 -8.76
CA PHE A 77 2.12 -23.80 -8.82
C PHE A 77 1.86 -24.32 -10.23
N GLY A 78 2.46 -25.47 -10.55
CA GLY A 78 2.34 -26.11 -11.86
C GLY A 78 2.29 -27.62 -11.75
N GLY A 79 2.19 -28.29 -12.90
CA GLY A 79 2.28 -29.75 -12.95
C GLY A 79 1.18 -30.46 -12.16
N HIS A 80 1.58 -31.38 -11.29
CA HIS A 80 0.67 -32.26 -10.57
C HIS A 80 -0.19 -31.50 -9.54
N PHE A 81 0.27 -30.33 -9.09
CA PHE A 81 -0.42 -29.52 -8.08
C PHE A 81 -1.70 -28.85 -8.56
N ASN A 82 -1.96 -28.78 -9.87
CA ASN A 82 -3.13 -28.12 -10.44
C ASN A 82 -4.46 -28.65 -9.87
N ASN A 83 -4.50 -29.94 -9.49
CA ASN A 83 -5.70 -30.59 -8.95
C ASN A 83 -5.79 -30.57 -7.42
N TYR A 84 -4.72 -30.17 -6.70
CA TYR A 84 -4.64 -30.30 -5.24
C TYR A 84 -5.14 -29.07 -4.48
N PHE A 85 -5.27 -27.93 -5.15
CA PHE A 85 -5.54 -26.67 -4.46
C PHE A 85 -6.81 -25.94 -4.94
N PRO A 86 -8.00 -26.51 -4.68
CA PRO A 86 -9.26 -25.93 -5.14
C PRO A 86 -9.67 -24.66 -4.37
N ASN A 87 -9.23 -24.48 -3.11
CA ASN A 87 -9.75 -23.43 -2.23
C ASN A 87 -8.62 -22.61 -1.57
N PHE A 88 -8.51 -21.32 -1.93
CA PHE A 88 -7.77 -20.32 -1.16
C PHE A 88 -8.70 -19.15 -0.85
N PHE A 89 -9.08 -19.00 0.42
CA PHE A 89 -9.77 -17.81 0.87
C PHE A 89 -8.76 -16.66 0.94
N ASP A 90 -9.02 -15.55 0.25
CA ASP A 90 -8.20 -14.32 0.16
C ASP A 90 -7.29 -14.12 -1.08
N MET A 91 -7.12 -15.13 -1.93
CA MET A 91 -6.32 -15.02 -3.17
C MET A 91 -7.20 -15.19 -4.41
N GLN A 92 -6.83 -14.50 -5.49
CA GLN A 92 -7.49 -14.60 -6.79
C GLN A 92 -6.51 -15.06 -7.86
N ASP A 93 -7.00 -15.68 -8.93
CA ASP A 93 -6.21 -16.02 -10.11
C ASP A 93 -5.70 -14.75 -10.79
N ILE A 94 -4.39 -14.66 -10.99
CA ILE A 94 -3.74 -13.51 -11.61
C ILE A 94 -3.26 -13.91 -13.00
N LYS A 95 -3.72 -13.17 -14.02
CA LYS A 95 -3.18 -13.29 -15.37
C LYS A 95 -1.82 -12.60 -15.42
N VAL A 96 -0.80 -13.41 -15.62
CA VAL A 96 0.57 -12.95 -15.88
C VAL A 96 0.84 -13.02 -17.38
N ASN A 97 1.40 -11.95 -17.94
CA ASN A 97 1.70 -11.85 -19.37
C ASN A 97 3.18 -12.15 -19.62
N TYR A 98 3.64 -13.30 -19.12
CA TYR A 98 4.98 -13.80 -19.38
C TYR A 98 4.84 -15.18 -20.01
N ASP A 99 5.22 -15.30 -21.28
CA ASP A 99 5.04 -16.52 -22.09
C ASP A 99 5.72 -17.75 -21.46
N ASP A 100 6.77 -17.52 -20.67
CA ASP A 100 7.49 -18.56 -19.94
C ASP A 100 6.65 -19.17 -18.81
N LEU A 101 5.73 -18.42 -18.19
CA LEU A 101 4.90 -18.84 -17.07
C LEU A 101 3.43 -19.11 -17.42
N SER A 102 2.84 -18.34 -18.34
CA SER A 102 1.39 -18.23 -18.54
C SER A 102 0.69 -19.54 -18.86
N ASP A 103 1.38 -20.45 -19.52
CA ASP A 103 0.80 -21.70 -20.01
C ASP A 103 1.10 -22.90 -19.10
N LYS A 104 2.09 -22.76 -18.20
CA LYS A 104 2.62 -23.85 -17.38
C LYS A 104 2.20 -23.77 -15.92
N PHE A 105 1.99 -22.56 -15.42
CA PHE A 105 1.77 -22.31 -13.99
C PHE A 105 0.49 -21.53 -13.75
N ILE A 106 -0.20 -21.88 -12.66
CA ILE A 106 -1.28 -21.10 -12.10
C ILE A 106 -0.68 -20.16 -11.06
N VAL A 107 -0.97 -18.86 -11.20
CA VAL A 107 -0.55 -17.81 -10.28
C VAL A 107 -1.76 -17.27 -9.52
N ARG A 108 -1.69 -17.31 -8.20
CA ARG A 108 -2.71 -16.76 -7.30
C ARG A 108 -2.08 -15.77 -6.33
N SER A 109 -2.76 -14.66 -6.05
CA SER A 109 -2.27 -13.68 -5.08
C SER A 109 -3.39 -12.83 -4.49
N ASN A 110 -3.12 -12.22 -3.34
CA ASN A 110 -3.96 -11.17 -2.75
C ASN A 110 -3.64 -9.76 -3.30
N SER A 111 -2.60 -9.62 -4.14
CA SER A 111 -2.20 -8.34 -4.73
C SER A 111 -1.64 -8.54 -6.15
N ASP A 112 -2.42 -8.12 -7.15
CA ASP A 112 -2.02 -8.17 -8.57
C ASP A 112 -0.73 -7.37 -8.83
N VAL A 113 -0.61 -6.19 -8.21
CA VAL A 113 0.56 -5.32 -8.37
C VAL A 113 1.82 -5.98 -7.80
N ALA A 114 1.74 -6.52 -6.58
CA ALA A 114 2.90 -7.11 -5.92
C ALA A 114 3.37 -8.39 -6.62
N ILE A 115 2.46 -9.28 -7.04
CA ILE A 115 2.87 -10.51 -7.73
C ILE A 115 3.42 -10.22 -9.13
N LYS A 116 2.88 -9.24 -9.85
CA LYS A 116 3.45 -8.83 -11.14
C LYS A 116 4.84 -8.24 -10.97
N ARG A 117 5.05 -7.40 -9.94
CA ARG A 117 6.36 -6.83 -9.59
C ARG A 117 7.37 -7.92 -9.18
N PHE A 118 6.94 -8.87 -8.37
CA PHE A 118 7.74 -10.04 -7.97
C PHE A 118 8.18 -10.86 -9.19
N LEU A 119 7.24 -11.16 -10.08
CA LEU A 119 7.51 -11.92 -11.30
C LEU A 119 8.18 -11.10 -12.41
N GLN A 120 8.44 -9.80 -12.24
CA GLN A 120 9.32 -9.06 -13.17
C GLN A 120 10.78 -9.51 -13.05
N ASN A 121 11.18 -10.07 -11.91
CA ASN A 121 12.52 -10.61 -11.71
C ASN A 121 12.73 -11.85 -12.59
N ASN A 122 13.61 -11.74 -13.59
CA ASN A 122 13.88 -12.80 -14.56
C ASN A 122 14.47 -14.05 -13.90
N THR A 123 15.37 -13.88 -12.92
CA THR A 123 16.00 -14.99 -12.20
C THR A 123 14.96 -15.85 -11.50
N ILE A 124 14.00 -15.21 -10.81
CA ILE A 124 12.88 -15.92 -10.17
C ILE A 124 12.07 -16.71 -11.21
N ARG A 125 11.75 -16.11 -12.37
CA ARG A 125 11.00 -16.81 -13.42
C ARG A 125 11.79 -17.98 -14.01
N GLU A 126 13.09 -17.83 -14.24
CA GLU A 126 13.97 -18.88 -14.76
C GLU A 126 14.07 -20.06 -13.77
N LEU A 127 14.25 -19.76 -12.48
CA LEU A 127 14.30 -20.77 -11.42
C LEU A 127 12.98 -21.52 -11.27
N ILE A 128 11.84 -20.82 -11.32
CA ILE A 128 10.51 -21.46 -11.34
C ILE A 128 10.36 -22.36 -12.57
N ASN A 129 10.73 -21.87 -13.75
CA ASN A 129 10.58 -22.60 -15.01
C ASN A 129 11.44 -23.85 -15.14
N THR A 130 12.56 -23.90 -14.41
CA THR A 130 13.43 -25.08 -14.36
C THR A 130 12.73 -26.25 -13.66
N GLN A 131 11.75 -25.97 -12.78
CA GLN A 131 10.99 -26.97 -12.05
C GLN A 131 9.62 -27.20 -12.69
N LEU A 132 9.39 -28.38 -13.27
CA LEU A 132 8.10 -28.71 -13.90
C LEU A 132 6.96 -28.94 -12.90
N ASP A 133 7.29 -29.26 -11.65
CA ASP A 133 6.32 -29.64 -10.61
C ASP A 133 6.71 -29.03 -9.27
N ILE A 134 6.21 -27.81 -9.03
CA ILE A 134 6.62 -26.95 -7.92
C ILE A 134 5.40 -26.26 -7.31
N VAL A 135 5.49 -25.96 -6.02
CA VAL A 135 4.64 -24.98 -5.33
C VAL A 135 5.55 -23.97 -4.65
N LEU A 136 5.54 -22.72 -5.11
CA LEU A 136 6.14 -21.58 -4.42
C LEU A 136 5.02 -20.76 -3.77
N GLU A 137 5.06 -20.56 -2.47
CA GLU A 137 4.00 -19.84 -1.75
C GLU A 137 4.49 -19.06 -0.55
N ILE A 138 3.76 -17.99 -0.22
CA ILE A 138 3.82 -17.33 1.08
C ILE A 138 2.57 -17.73 1.87
N VAL A 139 2.76 -18.41 2.99
CA VAL A 139 1.70 -18.74 3.93
C VAL A 139 1.88 -17.90 5.19
N SER A 140 0.85 -17.16 5.58
CA SER A 140 0.79 -16.56 6.91
C SER A 140 0.38 -17.63 7.89
N GLU A 141 1.11 -17.79 8.99
CA GLU A 141 0.54 -18.51 10.12
C GLU A 141 -0.65 -17.68 10.64
N GLN A 142 -1.81 -18.31 10.79
CA GLN A 142 -2.95 -17.68 11.47
C GLN A 142 -2.58 -17.54 12.95
N VAL A 143 -1.92 -16.44 13.31
CA VAL A 143 -1.88 -16.04 14.71
C VAL A 143 -3.22 -15.38 15.01
N CYS A 144 -4.09 -16.13 15.66
CA CYS A 144 -5.28 -15.61 16.31
C CYS A 144 -4.92 -14.32 17.08
N GLN A 145 -5.54 -13.20 16.71
CA GLN A 145 -5.72 -12.01 17.54
C GLN A 145 -4.48 -11.16 17.90
N SER A 146 -3.70 -10.68 16.92
CA SER A 146 -2.88 -9.48 17.17
C SER A 146 -2.69 -8.59 15.93
N PRO A 147 -2.77 -7.26 16.05
CA PRO A 147 -2.54 -6.30 14.96
C PRO A 147 -1.04 -6.01 14.69
N ALA A 148 -0.11 -6.79 15.25
CA ALA A 148 1.32 -6.63 15.04
C ALA A 148 1.79 -7.41 13.79
N LYS A 149 2.82 -6.88 13.11
CA LYS A 149 3.49 -7.49 11.94
C LYS A 149 3.59 -9.01 12.10
N THR A 150 2.84 -9.75 11.29
CA THR A 150 2.77 -11.21 11.40
C THR A 150 3.94 -11.82 10.66
N GLU A 151 4.65 -12.74 11.30
CA GLU A 151 5.58 -13.63 10.62
C GLU A 151 4.83 -14.42 9.54
N SER A 152 5.47 -14.60 8.40
CA SER A 152 4.98 -15.47 7.33
C SER A 152 6.09 -16.41 6.90
N THR A 153 5.71 -17.53 6.31
CA THR A 153 6.64 -18.50 5.77
C THR A 153 6.57 -18.45 4.26
N ILE A 154 7.69 -18.13 3.61
CA ILE A 154 7.86 -18.43 2.20
C ILE A 154 8.37 -19.87 2.08
N SER A 155 7.78 -20.64 1.19
CA SER A 155 8.20 -22.03 0.97
C SER A 155 8.12 -22.42 -0.49
N VAL A 156 9.05 -23.27 -0.90
CA VAL A 156 9.04 -24.00 -2.16
C VAL A 156 8.94 -25.49 -1.86
N LYS A 157 8.02 -26.19 -2.54
CA LYS A 157 7.77 -27.63 -2.35
C LYS A 157 7.83 -28.35 -3.69
N ILE A 158 8.52 -29.49 -3.71
CA ILE A 158 8.52 -30.44 -4.84
C ILE A 158 8.11 -31.83 -4.32
N PRO A 159 7.26 -32.60 -5.03
CA PRO A 159 6.86 -33.94 -4.61
C PRO A 159 8.04 -34.91 -4.55
N GLY A 160 8.04 -35.75 -3.52
CA GLY A 160 9.04 -36.77 -3.27
C GLY A 160 10.30 -36.25 -2.58
N ILE A 161 11.25 -37.17 -2.35
CA ILE A 161 12.55 -36.87 -1.76
C ILE A 161 13.54 -36.61 -2.90
N ILE A 162 13.97 -35.36 -3.05
CA ILE A 162 14.88 -34.95 -4.13
C ILE A 162 16.31 -35.35 -3.79
N LYS A 163 16.93 -36.06 -4.75
CA LYS A 163 18.31 -36.57 -4.68
C LYS A 163 19.21 -35.97 -5.77
N ASN A 164 18.74 -34.93 -6.46
CA ASN A 164 19.54 -34.15 -7.40
C ASN A 164 20.05 -32.90 -6.67
N ASN A 165 21.37 -32.83 -6.50
CA ASN A 165 22.03 -31.74 -5.79
C ASN A 165 21.85 -30.38 -6.44
N GLU A 166 21.87 -30.32 -7.79
CA GLU A 166 21.72 -29.05 -8.52
C GLU A 166 20.30 -28.51 -8.37
N VAL A 167 19.29 -29.37 -8.45
CA VAL A 167 17.89 -28.98 -8.17
C VAL A 167 17.76 -28.42 -6.75
N LEU A 168 18.40 -29.05 -5.76
CA LEU A 168 18.34 -28.55 -4.37
C LEU A 168 19.02 -27.18 -4.22
N LYS A 169 20.13 -26.92 -4.92
CA LYS A 169 20.77 -25.59 -4.95
C LYS A 169 19.84 -24.53 -5.55
N GLU A 170 19.21 -24.83 -6.68
CA GLU A 170 18.25 -23.94 -7.34
C GLU A 170 17.06 -23.62 -6.42
N LEU A 171 16.62 -24.55 -5.56
CA LEU A 171 15.58 -24.27 -4.58
C LEU A 171 16.02 -23.28 -3.48
N PHE A 172 17.26 -23.40 -3.00
CA PHE A 172 17.83 -22.43 -2.06
C PHE A 172 17.98 -21.05 -2.71
N GLU A 173 18.44 -21.02 -3.96
CA GLU A 173 18.56 -19.78 -4.75
C GLU A 173 17.19 -19.14 -4.96
N LEU A 174 16.17 -19.92 -5.33
CA LEU A 174 14.81 -19.42 -5.51
C LEU A 174 14.26 -18.80 -4.23
N ILE A 175 14.46 -19.41 -3.06
CA ILE A 175 14.04 -18.82 -1.79
C ILE A 175 14.83 -17.55 -1.48
N GLY A 176 16.15 -17.54 -1.71
CA GLY A 176 17.00 -16.38 -1.49
C GLY A 176 16.58 -15.18 -2.35
N GLU A 177 16.46 -15.37 -3.66
CA GLU A 177 16.00 -14.35 -4.61
C GLU A 177 14.58 -13.88 -4.29
N SER A 178 13.70 -14.80 -3.90
CA SER A 178 12.33 -14.43 -3.51
C SER A 178 12.30 -13.53 -2.28
N LEU A 179 13.13 -13.81 -1.26
CA LEU A 179 13.21 -12.99 -0.05
C LEU A 179 13.70 -11.57 -0.35
N LEU A 180 14.76 -11.45 -1.16
CA LEU A 180 15.28 -10.15 -1.60
C LEU A 180 14.23 -9.35 -2.38
N GLU A 181 13.51 -10.00 -3.30
CA GLU A 181 12.46 -9.34 -4.08
C GLU A 181 11.28 -8.89 -3.21
N ILE A 182 10.88 -9.70 -2.23
CA ILE A 182 9.83 -9.32 -1.26
C ILE A 182 10.27 -8.13 -0.41
N GLU A 183 11.54 -8.10 0.02
CA GLU A 183 12.09 -6.96 0.75
C GLU A 183 12.08 -5.69 -0.11
N ASN A 184 12.50 -5.77 -1.37
CA ASN A 184 12.44 -4.65 -2.31
C ASN A 184 11.01 -4.12 -2.47
N ILE A 185 10.04 -5.02 -2.68
CA ILE A 185 8.62 -4.66 -2.78
C ILE A 185 8.15 -3.94 -1.51
N ASN A 186 8.48 -4.46 -0.32
CA ASN A 186 8.11 -3.83 0.94
C ASN A 186 8.70 -2.42 1.06
N ASN A 187 9.97 -2.24 0.68
CA ASN A 187 10.65 -0.94 0.73
C ASN A 187 10.05 0.06 -0.28
N GLU A 188 9.70 -0.40 -1.49
CA GLU A 188 8.98 0.41 -2.49
C GLU A 188 7.63 0.90 -1.94
N PHE A 189 6.84 0.03 -1.31
CA PHE A 189 5.56 0.39 -0.70
C PHE A 189 5.72 1.36 0.47
N GLU A 190 6.69 1.15 1.37
CA GLU A 190 6.97 2.05 2.50
C GLU A 190 7.34 3.46 1.99
N ASN A 191 8.20 3.55 0.96
CA ASN A 191 8.60 4.82 0.36
C ASN A 191 7.43 5.54 -0.31
N LEU A 192 6.57 4.82 -1.03
CA LEU A 192 5.37 5.40 -1.65
C LEU A 192 4.39 5.93 -0.60
N GLN A 193 4.17 5.19 0.50
CA GLN A 193 3.33 5.67 1.58
C GLN A 193 3.91 6.93 2.21
N PHE A 194 5.20 6.93 2.55
CA PHE A 194 5.87 8.09 3.14
C PHE A 194 5.76 9.33 2.25
N ASN A 195 6.05 9.19 0.95
CA ASN A 195 5.95 10.28 -0.01
C ASN A 195 4.51 10.79 -0.16
N ASN A 196 3.51 9.91 -0.20
CA ASN A 196 2.11 10.32 -0.27
C ASN A 196 1.69 11.06 1.01
N PHE A 197 2.09 10.60 2.21
CA PHE A 197 1.81 11.32 3.45
C PHE A 197 2.42 12.72 3.45
N THR A 198 3.69 12.87 3.03
CA THR A 198 4.30 14.21 2.92
C THR A 198 3.55 15.10 1.93
N HIS A 199 3.06 14.56 0.82
CA HIS A 199 2.28 15.31 -0.16
C HIS A 199 0.91 15.72 0.40
N PHE A 200 0.23 14.83 1.13
CA PHE A 200 -1.02 15.15 1.81
C PHE A 200 -0.84 16.22 2.89
N ASP A 201 0.26 16.20 3.65
CA ASP A 201 0.54 17.23 4.64
C ASP A 201 0.86 18.59 4.00
N VAL A 202 1.57 18.61 2.87
CA VAL A 202 1.81 19.82 2.07
C VAL A 202 0.50 20.38 1.51
N ILE A 203 -0.37 19.52 0.98
CA ILE A 203 -1.70 19.91 0.49
C ILE A 203 -2.56 20.43 1.64
N LYS A 204 -2.61 19.73 2.77
CA LYS A 204 -3.38 20.11 3.96
C LYS A 204 -2.94 21.44 4.53
N ASN A 205 -1.62 21.69 4.57
CA ASN A 205 -1.06 22.97 5.00
C ASN A 205 -1.34 24.09 3.99
N SER A 206 -1.28 23.82 2.68
CA SER A 206 -1.65 24.80 1.65
C SER A 206 -3.13 25.18 1.75
N VAL A 207 -4.02 24.20 1.86
CA VAL A 207 -5.46 24.42 2.04
C VAL A 207 -5.74 25.20 3.32
N LYS A 208 -5.08 24.85 4.43
CA LYS A 208 -5.23 25.58 5.70
C LYS A 208 -4.79 27.04 5.58
N ASN A 209 -3.68 27.31 4.88
CA ASN A 209 -3.19 28.66 4.65
C ASN A 209 -4.12 29.47 3.74
N THR A 210 -4.64 28.86 2.66
CA THR A 210 -5.60 29.52 1.77
C THR A 210 -6.93 29.83 2.48
N ILE A 211 -7.42 28.94 3.35
CA ILE A 211 -8.61 29.19 4.17
C ILE A 211 -8.35 30.34 5.15
N PHE A 212 -7.19 30.34 5.83
CA PHE A 212 -6.79 31.43 6.73
C PHE A 212 -6.66 32.78 6.02
N GLU A 213 -6.14 32.80 4.80
CA GLU A 213 -6.10 34.01 3.97
C GLU A 213 -7.51 34.47 3.61
N SER A 214 -8.41 33.56 3.23
CA SER A 214 -9.80 33.91 2.91
C SER A 214 -10.56 34.49 4.11
N ASP A 215 -10.38 33.96 5.32
CA ASP A 215 -10.96 34.50 6.54
C ASP A 215 -10.38 35.88 6.89
N SER A 216 -9.08 36.07 6.64
CA SER A 216 -8.40 37.36 6.82
C SER A 216 -8.93 38.43 5.85
N TYR A 217 -9.14 38.08 4.57
CA TYR A 217 -9.73 38.99 3.58
C TYR A 217 -11.18 39.35 3.90
N THR A 218 -11.97 38.38 4.37
CA THR A 218 -13.37 38.61 4.74
C THR A 218 -13.47 39.55 5.94
N LYS A 219 -12.59 39.37 6.93
CA LYS A 219 -12.48 40.26 8.09
C LYS A 219 -12.00 41.67 7.70
N LEU A 220 -10.97 41.77 6.86
CA LEU A 220 -10.46 43.05 6.35
C LEU A 220 -11.54 43.79 5.54
N SER A 221 -12.30 43.09 4.69
CA SER A 221 -13.39 43.70 3.92
C SER A 221 -14.49 44.25 4.82
N LYS A 222 -14.80 43.57 5.92
CA LYS A 222 -15.82 43.99 6.88
C LYS A 222 -15.36 45.23 7.65
N ASP A 223 -14.11 45.24 8.11
CA ASP A 223 -13.54 46.39 8.82
C ASP A 223 -13.44 47.63 7.93
N ILE A 224 -13.16 47.46 6.63
CA ILE A 224 -13.19 48.55 5.65
C ILE A 224 -14.61 49.09 5.47
N ILE A 225 -15.61 48.22 5.30
CA ILE A 225 -17.02 48.61 5.12
C ILE A 225 -17.54 49.36 6.36
N ASP A 226 -17.25 48.85 7.57
CA ASP A 226 -17.71 49.46 8.82
C ASP A 226 -17.08 50.85 9.03
N ASN A 227 -15.79 51.01 8.69
CA ASN A 227 -15.13 52.31 8.74
C ASN A 227 -15.69 53.30 7.72
N VAL A 228 -15.99 52.85 6.49
CA VAL A 228 -16.61 53.71 5.46
C VAL A 228 -17.99 54.18 5.92
N ASN A 229 -18.83 53.30 6.46
CA ASN A 229 -20.16 53.65 6.97
C ASN A 229 -20.08 54.67 8.11
N LYS A 230 -19.14 54.48 9.05
CA LYS A 230 -18.93 55.42 10.16
C LYS A 230 -18.53 56.83 9.69
N VAL A 231 -17.71 56.93 8.64
CA VAL A 231 -17.34 58.21 8.03
C VAL A 231 -18.55 58.87 7.35
N ILE A 232 -19.38 58.10 6.65
CA ILE A 232 -20.60 58.59 6.02
C ILE A 232 -21.57 59.14 7.06
N ASP A 233 -21.84 58.40 8.14
CA ASP A 233 -22.77 58.81 9.19
C ASP A 233 -22.31 60.10 9.90
N ASN A 234 -21.01 60.22 10.19
CA ASN A 234 -20.44 61.43 10.78
C ASN A 234 -20.50 62.63 9.82
N THR A 235 -20.35 62.41 8.51
CA THR A 235 -20.42 63.47 7.50
C THR A 235 -21.87 63.95 7.30
N ILE A 236 -22.85 63.04 7.37
CA ILE A 236 -24.28 63.38 7.29
C ILE A 236 -24.73 64.17 8.52
N HIS A 237 -24.23 63.83 9.72
CA HIS A 237 -24.54 64.57 10.94
C HIS A 237 -23.99 66.01 11.00
N HIS A 238 -22.96 66.34 10.21
CA HIS A 238 -22.43 67.69 10.13
C HIS A 238 -23.12 68.60 9.10
N GLN A 239 -24.09 68.12 8.31
CA GLN A 239 -24.77 68.94 7.30
C GLN A 239 -26.17 69.44 7.68
N SER A 240 -26.67 69.21 8.89
CA SER A 240 -28.04 69.59 9.27
C SER A 240 -28.12 70.84 10.16
N HIS A 241 -27.67 71.99 9.66
CA HIS A 241 -28.17 73.31 10.09
C HIS A 241 -28.00 74.30 8.94
N ILE A 242 -28.82 74.15 7.90
CA ILE A 242 -28.99 75.18 6.88
C ILE A 242 -30.25 75.96 7.25
N LYS A 243 -30.08 77.25 7.58
CA LYS A 243 -31.19 78.16 7.85
C LYS A 243 -31.63 78.81 6.55
N ASP A 244 -32.94 78.95 6.35
CA ASP A 244 -33.46 79.77 5.25
C ASP A 244 -33.13 81.25 5.47
N ALA A 245 -33.35 82.10 4.45
CA ALA A 245 -33.13 83.54 4.55
C ALA A 245 -34.03 84.24 5.59
N GLY A 246 -35.00 83.53 6.17
CA GLY A 246 -35.86 83.97 7.27
C GLY A 246 -35.45 83.44 8.65
N GLY A 247 -34.33 82.70 8.76
CA GLY A 247 -33.79 82.19 10.02
C GLY A 247 -34.46 80.93 10.56
N ARG A 248 -35.29 80.24 9.77
CA ARG A 248 -35.92 78.96 10.16
C ARG A 248 -35.02 77.79 9.79
N ASP A 249 -34.91 76.81 10.69
CA ASP A 249 -34.15 75.59 10.45
C ASP A 249 -34.85 74.73 9.39
N LEU A 250 -34.18 74.48 8.26
CA LEU A 250 -34.62 73.50 7.27
C LEU A 250 -34.05 72.13 7.63
N LEU A 251 -34.93 71.22 8.07
CA LEU A 251 -34.59 69.82 8.29
C LEU A 251 -34.53 69.09 6.94
N VAL A 252 -33.38 69.15 6.27
CA VAL A 252 -33.13 68.35 5.07
C VAL A 252 -32.74 66.93 5.48
N ARG A 253 -33.70 66.01 5.50
CA ARG A 253 -33.40 64.57 5.66
C ARG A 253 -33.07 63.97 4.30
N LYS A 254 -31.79 63.71 4.06
CA LYS A 254 -31.35 62.90 2.92
C LYS A 254 -31.66 61.42 3.21
N LYS A 255 -32.68 60.86 2.57
CA LYS A 255 -33.00 59.42 2.68
C LYS A 255 -32.35 58.71 1.51
N ILE A 256 -31.30 57.94 1.78
CA ILE A 256 -30.67 57.05 0.78
C ILE A 256 -31.32 55.69 0.97
N THR A 257 -32.11 55.24 0.00
CA THR A 257 -32.63 53.86 -0.04
C THR A 257 -31.94 53.10 -1.15
N ASN A 258 -31.19 52.05 -0.77
CA ASN A 258 -30.53 51.19 -1.72
C ASN A 258 -31.50 50.10 -2.19
N LYS A 259 -32.08 50.27 -3.38
CA LYS A 259 -32.72 49.18 -4.11
C LYS A 259 -31.91 48.97 -5.38
N ASN A 260 -31.31 47.79 -5.49
CA ASN A 260 -30.67 47.26 -6.70
C ASN A 260 -29.49 48.09 -7.25
N GLY A 261 -28.65 48.68 -6.38
CA GLY A 261 -27.34 49.20 -6.80
C GLY A 261 -27.34 50.56 -7.49
N THR A 262 -28.48 51.26 -7.54
CA THR A 262 -28.56 52.66 -7.97
C THR A 262 -29.05 53.54 -6.84
N ASN A 263 -28.27 54.58 -6.52
CA ASN A 263 -28.60 55.57 -5.50
C ASN A 263 -29.55 56.63 -6.08
N GLU A 264 -30.83 56.62 -5.68
CA GLU A 264 -31.74 57.74 -5.92
C GLU A 264 -31.73 58.71 -4.73
N ILE A 265 -31.76 60.01 -5.03
CA ILE A 265 -31.83 61.10 -4.04
C ILE A 265 -33.20 61.77 -4.19
N SER A 266 -34.01 61.76 -3.13
CA SER A 266 -35.27 62.51 -3.06
C SER A 266 -35.25 63.51 -1.91
N TYR A 267 -35.89 64.66 -2.14
CA TYR A 267 -36.07 65.72 -1.15
C TYR A 267 -37.57 65.83 -0.84
N THR A 268 -37.94 65.89 0.44
CA THR A 268 -39.32 66.14 0.86
C THR A 268 -39.38 67.38 1.74
N GLU A 269 -40.10 68.40 1.28
CA GLU A 269 -40.53 69.51 2.12
C GLU A 269 -41.85 69.15 2.80
N ASN A 270 -41.97 69.43 4.10
CA ASN A 270 -43.22 69.23 4.83
C ASN A 270 -44.26 70.27 4.37
N GLY A 271 -45.15 69.87 3.46
CA GLY A 271 -46.37 70.59 3.13
C GLY A 271 -46.66 70.69 1.64
N ASN A 272 -47.34 69.67 1.10
CA ASN A 272 -48.06 69.61 -0.18
C ASN A 272 -47.27 69.69 -1.52
N LYS A 273 -47.57 68.68 -2.35
CA LYS A 273 -47.25 68.42 -3.76
C LYS A 273 -45.84 67.88 -4.07
N GLU A 274 -45.81 66.58 -4.36
CA GLU A 274 -44.76 65.95 -5.18
C GLU A 274 -44.67 66.66 -6.54
N ILE A 275 -43.50 67.18 -6.88
CA ILE A 275 -43.16 67.54 -8.26
C ILE A 275 -42.27 66.41 -8.79
N LYS A 276 -42.82 65.61 -9.71
CA LYS A 276 -42.02 64.66 -10.50
C LYS A 276 -41.28 65.42 -11.60
N LYS A 277 -39.97 65.25 -11.67
CA LYS A 277 -39.15 65.43 -12.87
C LYS A 277 -38.47 64.12 -13.17
#